data_AF-A0A8H6AQP5-F1
#
_entry.id   AF-A0A8H6AQP5-F1
#
_cell.length_a   1.000
_cell.length_b   1.000
_cell.length_c   1.000
_cell.angle_alpha   90.00
_cell.angle_beta   90.00
_cell.angle_gamma   90.00
#
_symmetry.space_group_name_H-M   'P 1'
#
loop_
_entity.id
_entity.type
_entity.pdbx_description
1 polymer ?
#
loop_
_entity_poly.entity_id
_entity_poly.type
_entity_poly.pdbx_seq_one_letter_code
_entity_poly.pdbx_strand_id
1 'polypeptide(L)'
;MQCDICFRTGGHKLPFLCPTDARNQLYELRVQTAGVHLEKDAIDREISRRYPLPLSKAGNNSNEESAAVTQPNYDALITERERSIDRTNQIIAHADELKANLERAKEERNKKKIANDRRKAELTSASKGIEARRTKQIEAVEGSTQRTKYRWNQTYDFIGESRAYLCYESANLYGLQRFKGSNGGDEYRIAGVNIVDLRLMNTASPAQISTSLSHIAHVLMLATYYLAIRLPAEITLPHRDYPRPTIFSLSSSYMHTNVPFPGGTSSSSNSPSTSRHTESTYQPRPRPLWINKPLPILVNEDSVAHSSFLEGAILLAYNVAWMCKSQGVPVGDSDTTSFEDICNIGKNLWKLLIGDKPRLPPKPRSESPSPVPPKTLDSKGYVESEDKNTHKPGRSSIGWASHGSAFSFLGSAEGAEFIRGFKLPRPNQMADILKNKLMSEVANAEWELLSQDAWAIEDEMRSDGVVVGARNEGHATLDTSKERDYTAGMQSFMSMRTVMDAVEMVGEGTGINAVIAERLPFGLANVTDKDRRERERYVRAKAAKDKDQDKKPGTSGWTKLKPRG
;
A
#
# COMPACT_ATOMS: atom_id res chain seq x y z
N MET A 1 38.70 -48.65 8.17
CA MET A 1 39.76 -47.70 7.81
C MET A 1 39.20 -46.73 6.78
N GLN A 2 39.34 -45.42 7.00
CA GLN A 2 38.96 -44.40 6.02
C GLN A 2 40.01 -44.40 4.91
N CYS A 3 39.61 -44.34 3.64
CA CYS A 3 40.56 -44.31 2.53
C CYS A 3 41.21 -42.93 2.43
N ASP A 4 42.53 -42.82 2.44
CA ASP A 4 43.24 -41.52 2.37
C ASP A 4 43.17 -40.85 0.99
N ILE A 5 42.67 -41.55 -0.03
CA ILE A 5 42.51 -41.02 -1.40
C ILE A 5 41.10 -40.45 -1.62
N CYS A 6 40.05 -41.17 -1.22
CA CYS A 6 38.67 -40.76 -1.43
C CYS A 6 37.96 -40.29 -0.14
N PHE A 7 38.67 -40.33 1.00
CA PHE A 7 38.20 -39.98 2.35
C PHE A 7 36.91 -40.66 2.79
N ARG A 8 36.53 -41.80 2.19
CA ARG A 8 35.33 -42.56 2.60
C ARG A 8 35.69 -43.70 3.54
N THR A 9 34.82 -43.92 4.53
CA THR A 9 34.77 -45.17 5.30
C THR A 9 34.15 -46.25 4.43
N GLY A 10 34.98 -47.21 3.99
CA GLY A 10 34.55 -48.29 3.09
C GLY A 10 33.44 -49.18 3.69
N GLY A 11 32.57 -49.71 2.82
CA GLY A 11 31.51 -50.67 3.17
C GLY A 11 31.18 -51.59 2.00
N HIS A 12 30.72 -52.81 2.27
CA HIS A 12 30.60 -53.94 1.31
C HIS A 12 29.59 -53.74 0.15
N LYS A 13 28.89 -52.60 0.08
CA LYS A 13 27.86 -52.31 -0.95
C LYS A 13 28.11 -51.02 -1.73
N LEU A 14 29.28 -50.41 -1.56
CA LEU A 14 29.63 -49.17 -2.26
C LEU A 14 30.49 -49.48 -3.50
N PRO A 15 30.28 -48.77 -4.63
CA PRO A 15 31.10 -48.93 -5.83
C PRO A 15 32.54 -48.46 -5.59
N PHE A 16 33.51 -49.12 -6.23
CA PHE A 16 34.94 -48.78 -6.14
C PHE A 16 35.23 -47.50 -6.91
N LEU A 17 35.76 -46.48 -6.24
CA LEU A 17 36.09 -45.18 -6.85
C LEU A 17 37.60 -44.94 -6.95
N CYS A 18 38.42 -45.70 -6.22
CA CYS A 18 39.87 -45.67 -6.34
C CYS A 18 40.50 -47.07 -6.10
N PRO A 19 41.76 -47.28 -6.51
CA PRO A 19 42.47 -48.54 -6.28
C PRO A 19 42.59 -48.92 -4.79
N THR A 20 42.68 -47.93 -3.90
CA THR A 20 42.79 -48.15 -2.44
C THR A 20 41.48 -48.69 -1.85
N ASP A 21 40.32 -48.28 -2.37
CA ASP A 21 39.02 -48.82 -1.93
C ASP A 21 38.85 -50.29 -2.32
N ALA A 22 39.25 -50.63 -3.55
CA ALA A 22 39.26 -52.02 -4.02
C ALA A 22 40.21 -52.88 -3.19
N ARG A 23 41.40 -52.36 -2.86
CA ARG A 23 42.37 -53.04 -1.99
C ARG A 23 41.82 -53.24 -0.56
N ASN A 24 41.19 -52.23 0.02
CA ASN A 24 40.65 -52.29 1.38
C ASN A 24 39.49 -53.29 1.52
N GLN A 25 38.62 -53.43 0.52
CA GLN A 25 37.60 -54.50 0.56
C GLN A 25 38.19 -55.90 0.47
N LEU A 26 39.25 -56.10 -0.33
CA LEU A 26 39.87 -57.42 -0.47
C LEU A 26 40.73 -57.81 0.75
N TYR A 27 41.16 -56.84 1.57
CA TYR A 27 42.04 -57.11 2.70
C TYR A 27 41.42 -58.02 3.74
N GLU A 28 40.16 -57.80 4.12
CA GLU A 28 39.47 -58.64 5.09
C GLU A 28 39.34 -60.09 4.60
N LEU A 29 38.95 -60.26 3.33
CA LEU A 29 38.85 -61.58 2.71
C LEU A 29 40.21 -62.30 2.68
N ARG A 30 41.29 -61.57 2.32
CA ARG A 30 42.66 -62.14 2.30
C ARG A 30 43.12 -62.56 3.69
N VAL A 31 42.82 -61.79 4.74
CA VAL A 31 43.16 -62.14 6.11
C VAL A 31 42.40 -63.39 6.55
N GLN A 32 41.10 -63.48 6.21
CA GLN A 32 40.31 -64.68 6.50
C GLN A 32 40.86 -65.91 5.75
N THR A 33 41.18 -65.79 4.46
CA THR A 33 41.79 -66.89 3.68
C THR A 33 43.14 -67.32 4.25
N ALA A 34 43.99 -66.36 4.67
CA ALA A 34 45.26 -66.67 5.33
C ALA A 34 45.05 -67.41 6.66
N GLY A 35 44.05 -67.01 7.45
CA GLY A 35 43.67 -67.72 8.68
C GLY A 35 43.28 -69.17 8.42
N VAL A 36 42.41 -69.42 7.43
CA VAL A 36 42.02 -70.77 7.02
C VAL A 36 43.22 -71.60 6.55
N HIS A 37 44.17 -71.01 5.84
CA HIS A 37 45.39 -71.71 5.43
C HIS A 37 46.31 -72.05 6.62
N LEU A 38 46.43 -71.16 7.61
CA LEU A 38 47.21 -71.43 8.82
C LEU A 38 46.55 -72.51 9.69
N GLU A 39 45.23 -72.51 9.81
CA GLU A 39 44.48 -73.58 10.48
C GLU A 39 44.65 -74.91 9.75
N LYS A 40 44.55 -74.90 8.41
CA LYS A 40 44.82 -76.08 7.59
C LYS A 40 46.25 -76.59 7.82
N ASP A 41 47.26 -75.73 7.76
CA ASP A 41 48.67 -76.11 8.00
C ASP A 41 48.87 -76.65 9.42
N ALA A 42 48.20 -76.09 10.43
CA ALA A 42 48.25 -76.58 11.80
C ALA A 42 47.65 -77.98 11.92
N ILE A 43 46.52 -78.22 11.24
CA ILE A 43 45.87 -79.53 11.16
C ILE A 43 46.76 -80.52 10.38
N ASP A 44 47.34 -80.11 9.25
CA ASP A 44 48.22 -80.95 8.43
C ASP A 44 49.49 -81.35 9.21
N ARG A 45 50.04 -80.47 10.06
CA ARG A 45 51.14 -80.80 10.99
C ARG A 45 50.69 -81.77 12.08
N GLU A 46 49.50 -81.60 12.65
CA GLU A 46 48.98 -82.51 13.66
C GLU A 46 48.70 -83.90 13.06
N ILE A 47 48.19 -83.97 11.84
CA ILE A 47 48.01 -85.22 11.08
C ILE A 47 49.37 -85.86 10.79
N SER A 48 50.35 -85.09 10.28
CA SER A 48 51.70 -85.58 9.99
C SER A 48 52.43 -86.08 11.25
N ARG A 49 52.17 -85.47 12.42
CA ARG A 49 52.70 -85.90 13.72
C ARG A 49 52.04 -87.18 14.22
N ARG A 50 50.74 -87.36 13.98
CA ARG A 50 49.99 -88.55 14.42
C ARG A 50 50.12 -89.75 13.47
N TYR A 51 50.43 -89.51 12.21
CA TYR A 51 50.59 -90.55 11.18
C TYR A 51 51.82 -90.29 10.30
N PRO A 52 53.04 -90.56 10.79
CA PRO A 52 54.24 -90.55 9.95
C PRO A 52 54.09 -91.66 8.89
N LEU A 53 54.00 -91.28 7.61
CA LEU A 53 54.00 -92.26 6.51
C LEU A 53 55.38 -92.97 6.47
N PRO A 54 55.44 -94.31 6.56
CA PRO A 54 56.72 -95.02 6.51
C PRO A 54 57.23 -95.12 5.08
N LEU A 55 58.36 -94.49 4.80
CA LEU A 55 59.19 -94.82 3.65
C LEU A 55 60.12 -96.00 4.01
N SER A 56 60.00 -97.05 3.18
CA SER A 56 61.02 -98.09 2.86
C SER A 56 61.42 -99.17 3.89
N LYS A 57 61.00 -100.41 3.56
CA LYS A 57 61.71 -101.70 3.51
C LYS A 57 62.82 -102.05 4.54
N ALA A 58 62.65 -103.29 5.01
CA ALA A 58 63.65 -104.33 5.36
C ALA A 58 64.07 -104.45 6.83
N GLY A 59 63.96 -105.68 7.34
CA GLY A 59 64.80 -106.17 8.44
C GLY A 59 64.07 -106.76 9.64
N ASN A 60 63.59 -108.00 9.48
CA ASN A 60 63.62 -109.10 10.44
C ASN A 60 63.53 -108.86 11.97
N ASN A 61 62.52 -109.54 12.51
CA ASN A 61 62.59 -110.56 13.57
C ASN A 61 62.06 -110.23 14.98
N SER A 62 61.23 -111.21 15.37
CA SER A 62 60.97 -111.79 16.69
C SER A 62 60.11 -111.04 17.70
N ASN A 63 59.00 -111.72 18.02
CA ASN A 63 58.48 -112.04 19.36
C ASN A 63 58.05 -110.85 20.23
N GLU A 64 56.99 -110.92 21.03
CA GLU A 64 55.99 -111.92 21.38
C GLU A 64 54.90 -111.11 22.11
N GLU A 65 53.67 -111.62 22.07
CA GLU A 65 52.68 -111.65 23.16
C GLU A 65 52.70 -110.54 24.24
N SER A 66 51.60 -110.00 24.74
CA SER A 66 50.16 -110.25 24.66
C SER A 66 49.63 -109.44 25.86
N ALA A 67 48.49 -108.75 25.74
CA ALA A 67 47.53 -108.66 26.84
C ALA A 67 46.34 -107.75 26.50
N ALA A 68 45.18 -108.40 26.50
CA ALA A 68 43.96 -107.92 27.13
C ALA A 68 43.27 -106.69 26.52
N VAL A 69 42.66 -106.94 25.36
CA VAL A 69 41.31 -106.44 25.08
C VAL A 69 40.43 -106.77 26.28
N THR A 70 40.14 -105.78 27.11
CA THR A 70 39.13 -105.90 28.15
C THR A 70 37.82 -105.43 27.55
N GLN A 71 36.78 -106.26 27.69
CA GLN A 71 35.38 -105.98 27.41
C GLN A 71 34.79 -105.06 28.50
N PRO A 72 34.93 -103.73 28.36
CA PRO A 72 33.82 -102.83 28.65
C PRO A 72 33.58 -101.86 27.49
N ASN A 73 34.12 -102.17 26.30
CA ASN A 73 34.18 -101.25 25.17
C ASN A 73 33.07 -101.48 24.13
N TYR A 74 32.38 -102.62 24.11
CA TYR A 74 31.33 -102.86 23.12
C TYR A 74 29.99 -102.21 23.50
N ASP A 75 29.56 -102.34 24.76
CA ASP A 75 28.33 -101.71 25.25
C ASP A 75 28.47 -100.18 25.38
N ALA A 76 29.67 -99.68 25.71
CA ALA A 76 29.99 -98.26 25.67
C ALA A 76 29.90 -97.68 24.24
N LEU A 77 30.42 -98.41 23.25
CA LEU A 77 30.32 -98.02 21.84
C LEU A 77 28.89 -98.11 21.30
N ILE A 78 28.08 -99.08 21.74
CA ILE A 78 26.66 -99.18 21.36
C ILE A 78 25.88 -98.01 21.96
N THR A 79 26.05 -97.72 23.25
CA THR A 79 25.36 -96.59 23.90
C THR A 79 25.82 -95.24 23.35
N GLU A 80 27.09 -95.07 22.97
CA GLU A 80 27.58 -93.88 22.27
C GLU A 80 27.00 -93.77 20.86
N ARG A 81 26.90 -94.89 20.12
CA ARG A 81 26.25 -94.96 18.81
C ARG A 81 24.76 -94.59 18.90
N GLU A 82 24.03 -95.13 19.88
CA GLU A 82 22.63 -94.80 20.13
C GLU A 82 22.45 -93.34 20.50
N ARG A 83 23.28 -92.77 21.39
CA ARG A 83 23.27 -91.33 21.70
C ARG A 83 23.54 -90.47 20.47
N SER A 84 24.44 -90.92 19.59
CA SER A 84 24.74 -90.22 18.33
C SER A 84 23.57 -90.29 17.35
N ILE A 85 22.91 -91.44 17.25
CA ILE A 85 21.69 -91.63 16.44
C ILE A 85 20.56 -90.77 17.00
N ASP A 86 20.33 -90.76 18.30
CA ASP A 86 19.31 -89.95 18.96
C ASP A 86 19.57 -88.45 18.76
N ARG A 87 20.81 -88.01 18.89
CA ARG A 87 21.20 -86.62 18.61
C ARG A 87 21.00 -86.26 17.14
N THR A 88 21.31 -87.17 16.22
CA THR A 88 21.08 -86.99 14.79
C THR A 88 19.59 -86.90 14.49
N ASN A 89 18.77 -87.77 15.10
CA ASN A 89 17.31 -87.76 14.98
C ASN A 89 16.70 -86.48 15.56
N GLN A 90 17.21 -85.97 16.69
CA GLN A 90 16.78 -84.68 17.25
C GLN A 90 17.14 -83.51 16.35
N ILE A 91 18.33 -83.52 15.73
CA ILE A 91 18.74 -82.49 14.76
C ILE A 91 17.86 -82.54 13.51
N ILE A 92 17.55 -83.73 13.00
CA ILE A 92 16.65 -83.91 11.85
C ILE A 92 15.25 -83.41 12.20
N ALA A 93 14.72 -83.77 13.37
CA ALA A 93 13.41 -83.30 13.83
C ALA A 93 13.34 -81.77 13.96
N HIS A 94 14.37 -81.13 14.54
CA HIS A 94 14.45 -79.68 14.59
C HIS A 94 14.63 -79.03 13.21
N ALA A 95 15.38 -79.66 12.31
CA ALA A 95 15.54 -79.17 10.94
C ALA A 95 14.22 -79.24 10.17
N ASP A 96 13.43 -80.30 10.36
CA ASP A 96 12.12 -80.45 9.72
C ASP A 96 11.08 -79.51 10.33
N GLU A 97 11.10 -79.29 11.64
CA GLU A 97 10.31 -78.25 12.31
C GLU A 97 10.65 -76.85 11.77
N LEU A 98 11.94 -76.54 11.62
CA LEU A 98 12.39 -75.26 11.06
C LEU A 98 11.94 -75.09 9.61
N LYS A 99 12.01 -76.14 8.78
CA LYS A 99 11.47 -76.11 7.40
C LYS A 99 9.97 -75.85 7.41
N ALA A 100 9.21 -76.51 8.27
CA ALA A 100 7.76 -76.29 8.38
C ALA A 100 7.44 -74.85 8.82
N ASN A 101 8.20 -74.29 9.77
CA ASN A 101 8.05 -72.90 10.20
C ASN A 101 8.44 -71.90 9.10
N LEU A 102 9.47 -72.19 8.30
CA LEU A 102 9.86 -71.38 7.15
C LEU A 102 8.78 -71.38 6.06
N GLU A 103 8.20 -72.53 5.74
CA GLU A 103 7.10 -72.59 4.77
C GLU A 103 5.87 -71.82 5.27
N ARG A 104 5.48 -71.98 6.54
CA ARG A 104 4.41 -71.20 7.15
C ARG A 104 4.68 -69.69 7.09
N ALA A 105 5.91 -69.26 7.41
CA ALA A 105 6.31 -67.85 7.33
C ALA A 105 6.32 -67.32 5.89
N LYS A 106 6.73 -68.13 4.91
CA LYS A 106 6.67 -67.77 3.48
C LYS A 106 5.23 -67.60 3.02
N GLU A 107 4.34 -68.52 3.40
CA GLU A 107 2.92 -68.42 3.11
C GLU A 107 2.29 -67.16 3.71
N GLU A 108 2.57 -66.86 4.98
CA GLU A 108 2.10 -65.63 5.63
C GLU A 108 2.63 -64.37 4.95
N ARG A 109 3.91 -64.37 4.54
CA ARG A 109 4.52 -63.26 3.81
C ARG A 109 3.82 -63.04 2.47
N ASN A 110 3.56 -64.12 1.73
CA ASN A 110 2.86 -64.06 0.45
C ASN A 110 1.42 -63.56 0.64
N LYS A 111 0.69 -64.05 1.64
CA LYS A 111 -0.66 -63.57 2.01
C LYS A 111 -0.65 -62.07 2.32
N LYS A 112 0.29 -61.60 3.16
CA LYS A 112 0.44 -60.17 3.51
C LYS A 112 0.82 -59.32 2.29
N LYS A 113 1.68 -59.82 1.40
CA LYS A 113 2.06 -59.13 0.16
C LYS A 113 0.85 -58.94 -0.76
N ILE A 114 0.09 -60.00 -1.02
CA ILE A 114 -1.13 -59.94 -1.84
C ILE A 114 -2.15 -58.96 -1.24
N ALA A 115 -2.35 -59.01 0.09
CA ALA A 115 -3.26 -58.08 0.77
C ALA A 115 -2.81 -56.61 0.65
N ASN A 116 -1.51 -56.34 0.70
CA ASN A 116 -0.95 -54.99 0.52
C ASN A 116 -1.09 -54.52 -0.94
N ASP A 117 -0.78 -55.38 -1.90
CA ASP A 117 -0.93 -55.08 -3.32
C ASP A 117 -2.40 -54.80 -3.69
N ARG A 118 -3.35 -55.56 -3.11
CA ARG A 118 -4.79 -55.28 -3.22
C ARG A 118 -5.15 -53.92 -2.65
N ARG A 119 -4.69 -53.57 -1.45
CA ARG A 119 -4.93 -52.23 -0.85
C ARG A 119 -4.34 -51.11 -1.69
N LYS A 120 -3.15 -51.29 -2.28
CA LYS A 120 -2.55 -50.31 -3.19
C LYS A 120 -3.38 -50.16 -4.47
N ALA A 121 -3.88 -51.26 -5.03
CA ALA A 121 -4.78 -51.23 -6.18
C ALA A 121 -6.11 -50.53 -5.86
N GLU A 122 -6.69 -50.80 -4.69
CA GLU A 122 -7.89 -50.12 -4.19
C GLU A 122 -7.65 -48.61 -4.00
N LEU A 123 -6.53 -48.22 -3.38
CA LEU A 123 -6.16 -46.80 -3.18
C LEU A 123 -5.93 -46.06 -4.51
N THR A 124 -5.21 -46.68 -5.46
CA THR A 124 -5.00 -46.08 -6.79
C THR A 124 -6.30 -46.00 -7.58
N SER A 125 -7.18 -47.00 -7.46
CA SER A 125 -8.52 -46.94 -8.06
C SER A 125 -9.39 -45.84 -7.42
N ALA A 126 -9.31 -45.67 -6.11
CA ALA A 126 -10.04 -44.62 -5.38
C ALA A 126 -9.49 -43.21 -5.66
N SER A 127 -8.18 -43.08 -5.89
CA SER A 127 -7.53 -41.78 -6.15
C SER A 127 -7.64 -41.31 -7.60
N LYS A 128 -7.92 -42.22 -8.54
CA LYS A 128 -8.14 -41.89 -9.96
C LYS A 128 -9.20 -40.80 -10.10
N GLY A 129 -8.84 -39.73 -10.81
CA GLY A 129 -9.74 -38.60 -11.11
C GLY A 129 -9.90 -37.57 -9.99
N ILE A 130 -9.29 -37.73 -8.81
CA ILE A 130 -9.25 -36.67 -7.79
C ILE A 130 -8.50 -35.45 -8.33
N GLU A 131 -7.32 -35.65 -8.93
CA GLU A 131 -6.52 -34.56 -9.50
C GLU A 131 -7.24 -33.85 -10.64
N ALA A 132 -7.80 -34.59 -11.59
CA ALA A 132 -8.57 -34.01 -12.71
C ALA A 132 -9.81 -33.24 -12.24
N ARG A 133 -10.47 -33.68 -11.15
CA ARG A 133 -11.57 -32.91 -10.53
C ARG A 133 -11.04 -31.65 -9.85
N ARG A 134 -9.90 -31.73 -9.17
CA ARG A 134 -9.27 -30.59 -8.48
C ARG A 134 -8.80 -29.52 -9.48
N THR A 135 -8.15 -29.91 -10.58
CA THR A 135 -7.74 -28.98 -11.63
C THR A 135 -8.95 -28.28 -12.25
N LYS A 136 -9.99 -29.05 -12.61
CA LYS A 136 -11.25 -28.47 -13.13
C LYS A 136 -11.91 -27.50 -12.15
N GLN A 137 -11.87 -27.78 -10.84
CA GLN A 137 -12.38 -26.87 -9.82
C GLN A 137 -11.55 -25.58 -9.72
N ILE A 138 -10.22 -25.68 -9.77
CA ILE A 138 -9.31 -24.52 -9.76
C ILE A 138 -9.57 -23.65 -10.99
N GLU A 139 -9.59 -24.24 -12.20
CA GLU A 139 -9.86 -23.53 -13.45
C GLU A 139 -11.22 -22.81 -13.44
N ALA A 140 -12.25 -23.45 -12.86
CA ALA A 140 -13.57 -22.84 -12.71
C ALA A 140 -13.54 -21.62 -11.76
N VAL A 141 -12.81 -21.71 -10.64
CA VAL A 141 -12.65 -20.60 -9.69
C VAL A 141 -11.81 -19.47 -10.30
N GLU A 142 -10.74 -19.79 -11.01
CA GLU A 142 -9.91 -18.81 -11.71
C GLU A 142 -10.70 -18.06 -12.78
N GLY A 143 -11.44 -18.76 -13.64
CA GLY A 143 -12.29 -18.14 -14.65
C GLY A 143 -13.39 -17.26 -14.05
N SER A 144 -13.99 -17.69 -12.94
CA SER A 144 -14.97 -16.88 -12.19
C SER A 144 -14.35 -15.62 -11.59
N THR A 145 -13.13 -15.76 -11.04
CA THR A 145 -12.36 -14.65 -10.46
C THR A 145 -11.99 -13.64 -11.53
N GLN A 146 -11.49 -14.09 -12.69
CA GLN A 146 -11.14 -13.22 -13.82
C GLN A 146 -12.36 -12.43 -14.33
N ARG A 147 -13.52 -13.10 -14.51
CA ARG A 147 -14.76 -12.42 -14.92
C ARG A 147 -15.22 -11.39 -13.89
N THR A 148 -15.07 -11.70 -12.60
CA THR A 148 -15.42 -10.77 -11.52
C THR A 148 -14.49 -9.57 -11.52
N LYS A 149 -13.17 -9.77 -11.65
CA LYS A 149 -12.19 -8.68 -11.80
C LYS A 149 -12.50 -7.79 -13.00
N TYR A 150 -12.81 -8.37 -14.15
CA TYR A 150 -13.19 -7.62 -15.34
C TYR A 150 -14.41 -6.72 -15.11
N ARG A 151 -15.49 -7.27 -14.53
CA ARG A 151 -16.69 -6.49 -14.18
C ARG A 151 -16.38 -5.41 -13.16
N TRP A 152 -15.53 -5.70 -12.19
CA TRP A 152 -15.09 -4.74 -11.18
C TRP A 152 -14.32 -3.58 -11.84
N ASN A 153 -13.32 -3.87 -12.67
CA ASN A 153 -12.54 -2.87 -13.42
C ASN A 153 -13.47 -1.95 -14.23
N GLN A 154 -14.40 -2.53 -15.01
CA GLN A 154 -15.33 -1.73 -15.81
C GLN A 154 -16.27 -0.85 -14.99
N THR A 155 -16.81 -1.40 -13.90
CA THR A 155 -17.67 -0.62 -13.00
C THR A 155 -16.87 0.50 -12.37
N TYR A 156 -15.61 0.24 -12.05
CA TYR A 156 -14.71 1.21 -11.47
C TYR A 156 -14.36 2.35 -12.42
N ASP A 157 -14.03 2.03 -13.67
CA ASP A 157 -13.75 3.02 -14.71
C ASP A 157 -14.98 3.93 -14.93
N PHE A 158 -16.17 3.33 -15.01
CA PHE A 158 -17.44 4.08 -15.12
C PHE A 158 -17.70 5.00 -13.91
N ILE A 159 -17.43 4.54 -12.69
CA ILE A 159 -17.53 5.37 -11.48
C ILE A 159 -16.53 6.52 -11.55
N GLY A 160 -15.29 6.25 -11.98
CA GLY A 160 -14.26 7.28 -12.16
C GLY A 160 -14.71 8.38 -13.12
N GLU A 161 -15.19 7.98 -14.31
CA GLU A 161 -15.74 8.91 -15.32
C GLU A 161 -16.93 9.72 -14.78
N SER A 162 -17.84 9.07 -14.06
CA SER A 162 -19.01 9.74 -13.46
C SER A 162 -18.60 10.78 -12.43
N ARG A 163 -17.65 10.46 -11.54
CA ARG A 163 -17.13 11.40 -10.55
C ARG A 163 -16.40 12.57 -11.19
N ALA A 164 -15.60 12.30 -12.22
CA ALA A 164 -14.92 13.31 -13.01
C ALA A 164 -15.90 14.28 -13.67
N TYR A 165 -16.97 13.75 -14.27
CA TYR A 165 -18.03 14.55 -14.88
C TYR A 165 -18.76 15.42 -13.86
N LEU A 166 -19.13 14.87 -12.69
CA LEU A 166 -19.77 15.65 -11.62
C LEU A 166 -18.88 16.80 -11.12
N CYS A 167 -17.57 16.57 -11.01
CA CYS A 167 -16.60 17.62 -10.68
C CYS A 167 -16.54 18.73 -11.74
N TYR A 168 -16.53 18.33 -13.01
CA TYR A 168 -16.55 19.27 -14.15
C TYR A 168 -17.82 20.10 -14.18
N GLU A 169 -18.99 19.46 -14.09
CA GLU A 169 -20.29 20.13 -14.15
C GLU A 169 -20.45 21.09 -12.98
N SER A 170 -20.03 20.67 -11.78
CA SER A 170 -20.04 21.54 -10.60
C SER A 170 -19.14 22.74 -10.79
N ALA A 171 -17.90 22.56 -11.26
CA ALA A 171 -17.00 23.67 -11.51
C ALA A 171 -17.58 24.68 -12.52
N ASN A 172 -18.22 24.19 -13.58
CA ASN A 172 -18.90 25.02 -14.56
C ASN A 172 -20.08 25.79 -13.95
N LEU A 173 -20.92 25.14 -13.14
CA LEU A 173 -22.07 25.77 -12.48
C LEU A 173 -21.64 26.84 -11.47
N TYR A 174 -20.52 26.65 -10.78
CA TYR A 174 -19.91 27.68 -9.92
C TYR A 174 -19.19 28.78 -10.72
N GLY A 175 -19.21 28.71 -12.05
CA GLY A 175 -18.61 29.74 -12.92
C GLY A 175 -17.09 29.75 -12.86
N LEU A 176 -16.43 28.60 -12.68
CA LEU A 176 -14.98 28.49 -12.86
C LEU A 176 -14.65 28.74 -14.33
N GLN A 177 -13.89 29.79 -14.62
CA GLN A 177 -13.59 30.25 -15.99
C GLN A 177 -12.12 30.66 -16.13
N ARG A 178 -11.53 30.38 -17.30
CA ARG A 178 -10.20 30.86 -17.71
C ARG A 178 -10.37 31.99 -18.72
N PHE A 179 -9.77 33.14 -18.44
CA PHE A 179 -9.71 34.30 -19.30
C PHE A 179 -8.27 34.60 -19.68
N LYS A 180 -8.07 35.22 -20.85
CA LYS A 180 -6.77 35.76 -21.22
C LYS A 180 -6.73 37.21 -20.71
N GLY A 181 -5.85 37.47 -19.75
CA GLY A 181 -5.66 38.79 -19.17
C GLY A 181 -5.03 39.77 -20.16
N SER A 182 -5.10 41.06 -19.83
CA SER A 182 -4.58 42.16 -20.66
C SER A 182 -3.09 42.02 -20.97
N ASN A 183 -2.33 41.40 -20.07
CA ASN A 183 -0.88 41.22 -20.20
C ASN A 183 -0.52 39.90 -20.90
N GLY A 184 -1.50 39.20 -21.49
CA GLY A 184 -1.32 37.93 -22.19
C GLY A 184 -1.26 36.69 -21.29
N GLY A 185 -1.26 36.85 -19.97
CA GLY A 185 -1.33 35.75 -19.00
C GLY A 185 -2.75 35.21 -18.78
N ASP A 186 -2.88 33.98 -18.28
CA ASP A 186 -4.19 33.40 -17.96
C ASP A 186 -4.70 33.90 -16.59
N GLU A 187 -5.90 34.50 -16.57
CA GLU A 187 -6.66 34.84 -15.37
C GLU A 187 -7.74 33.80 -15.10
N TYR A 188 -8.00 33.49 -13.83
CA TYR A 188 -8.99 32.50 -13.43
C TYR A 188 -10.04 33.14 -12.53
N ARG A 189 -11.33 32.85 -12.77
CA ARG A 189 -12.45 33.41 -12.00
C ARG A 189 -13.36 32.30 -11.48
N ILE A 190 -13.99 32.52 -10.33
CA ILE A 190 -15.10 31.70 -9.81
C ILE A 190 -16.25 32.65 -9.45
N ALA A 191 -17.44 32.37 -9.97
CA ALA A 191 -18.64 33.22 -9.79
C ALA A 191 -18.36 34.71 -10.11
N GLY A 192 -17.57 34.97 -11.15
CA GLY A 192 -17.21 36.34 -11.58
C GLY A 192 -16.10 37.02 -10.76
N VAL A 193 -15.63 36.42 -9.66
CA VAL A 193 -14.55 36.95 -8.82
C VAL A 193 -13.20 36.35 -9.25
N ASN A 194 -12.18 37.20 -9.42
CA ASN A 194 -10.81 36.77 -9.71
C ASN A 194 -10.26 35.90 -8.57
N ILE A 195 -9.77 34.71 -8.92
CA ILE A 195 -9.00 33.87 -8.00
C ILE A 195 -7.70 34.61 -7.71
N VAL A 196 -7.49 34.96 -6.44
CA VAL A 196 -6.30 35.69 -6.03
C VAL A 196 -5.08 34.78 -6.11
N ASP A 197 -4.03 35.30 -6.74
CA ASP A 197 -2.70 34.74 -6.64
C ASP A 197 -2.11 35.12 -5.28
N LEU A 198 -1.72 34.12 -4.48
CA LEU A 198 -1.20 34.34 -3.13
C LEU A 198 0.01 35.29 -3.13
N ARG A 199 0.81 35.28 -4.20
CA ARG A 199 2.02 36.11 -4.32
C ARG A 199 1.70 37.59 -4.46
N LEU A 200 0.52 37.93 -4.97
CA LEU A 200 0.12 39.30 -5.30
C LEU A 200 -0.97 39.83 -4.36
N MET A 201 -1.15 39.21 -3.18
CA MET A 201 -2.24 39.56 -2.26
C MET A 201 -2.15 41.01 -1.75
N ASN A 202 -0.97 41.62 -1.69
CA ASN A 202 -0.84 43.03 -1.29
C ASN A 202 -1.57 44.00 -2.24
N THR A 203 -1.80 43.60 -3.49
CA THR A 203 -2.48 44.43 -4.50
C THR A 203 -4.01 44.22 -4.54
N ALA A 204 -4.51 43.19 -3.86
CA ALA A 204 -5.93 42.84 -3.86
C ALA A 204 -6.66 43.40 -2.63
N SER A 205 -7.94 43.73 -2.79
CA SER A 205 -8.77 44.19 -1.67
C SER A 205 -9.06 43.05 -0.66
N PRO A 206 -9.24 43.33 0.64
CA PRO A 206 -9.57 42.32 1.65
C PRO A 206 -10.86 41.54 1.33
N ALA A 207 -11.85 42.23 0.75
CA ALA A 207 -13.11 41.64 0.32
C ALA A 207 -12.90 40.65 -0.83
N GLN A 208 -12.08 41.00 -1.82
CA GLN A 208 -11.74 40.12 -2.94
C GLN A 208 -10.98 38.87 -2.45
N ILE A 209 -9.98 39.04 -1.58
CA ILE A 209 -9.22 37.93 -1.00
C ILE A 209 -10.16 36.96 -0.27
N SER A 210 -10.95 37.47 0.68
CA SER A 210 -11.87 36.65 1.47
C SER A 210 -12.90 35.92 0.62
N THR A 211 -13.46 36.61 -0.38
CA THR A 211 -14.46 36.02 -1.29
C THR A 211 -13.84 34.95 -2.16
N SER A 212 -12.66 35.22 -2.74
CA SER A 212 -11.95 34.26 -3.59
C SER A 212 -11.60 32.97 -2.85
N LEU A 213 -11.04 33.08 -1.63
CA LEU A 213 -10.69 31.92 -0.81
C LEU A 213 -11.93 31.13 -0.37
N SER A 214 -13.04 31.82 -0.08
CA SER A 214 -14.31 31.18 0.24
C SER A 214 -14.88 30.40 -0.95
N HIS A 215 -14.84 30.97 -2.17
CA HIS A 215 -15.27 30.28 -3.38
C HIS A 215 -14.39 29.06 -3.68
N ILE A 216 -13.06 29.18 -3.55
CA ILE A 216 -12.12 28.06 -3.72
C ILE A 216 -12.43 26.95 -2.71
N ALA A 217 -12.58 27.29 -1.42
CA ALA A 217 -12.89 26.32 -0.38
C ALA A 217 -14.18 25.54 -0.69
N HIS A 218 -15.22 26.24 -1.16
CA HIS A 218 -16.50 25.62 -1.49
C HIS A 218 -16.41 24.68 -2.70
N VAL A 219 -15.86 25.13 -3.82
CA VAL A 219 -15.68 24.32 -5.03
C VAL A 219 -14.79 23.11 -4.75
N LEU A 220 -13.72 23.32 -3.98
CA LEU A 220 -12.80 22.26 -3.57
C LEU A 220 -13.51 21.20 -2.73
N MET A 221 -14.28 21.62 -1.73
CA MET A 221 -15.03 20.68 -0.88
C MET A 221 -16.06 19.88 -1.68
N LEU A 222 -16.77 20.54 -2.60
CA LEU A 222 -17.72 19.85 -3.48
C LEU A 222 -17.03 18.82 -4.39
N ALA A 223 -15.87 19.16 -4.96
CA ALA A 223 -15.09 18.23 -5.76
C ALA A 223 -14.56 17.05 -4.91
N THR A 224 -14.11 17.29 -3.68
CA THR A 224 -13.65 16.22 -2.78
C THR A 224 -14.80 15.30 -2.36
N TYR A 225 -16.01 15.83 -2.21
CA TYR A 225 -17.21 15.04 -1.95
C TYR A 225 -17.51 14.08 -3.11
N TYR A 226 -17.54 14.57 -4.35
CA TYR A 226 -17.78 13.70 -5.52
C TYR A 226 -16.68 12.66 -5.74
N LEU A 227 -15.41 13.03 -5.52
CA LEU A 227 -14.30 12.08 -5.61
C LEU A 227 -14.22 11.13 -4.39
N ALA A 228 -15.01 11.38 -3.34
CA ALA A 228 -14.92 10.74 -2.04
C ALA A 228 -13.49 10.74 -1.50
N ILE A 229 -12.89 11.92 -1.42
CA ILE A 229 -11.53 12.16 -0.97
C ILE A 229 -11.55 12.99 0.31
N ARG A 230 -10.69 12.62 1.25
CA ARG A 230 -10.39 13.39 2.44
C ARG A 230 -9.13 14.23 2.18
N LEU A 231 -9.22 15.54 2.38
CA LEU A 231 -8.09 16.47 2.20
C LEU A 231 -7.10 16.37 3.38
N PRO A 232 -5.81 16.65 3.18
CA PRO A 232 -4.82 16.71 4.27
C PRO A 232 -5.13 17.77 5.34
N ALA A 233 -5.48 18.98 4.90
CA ALA A 233 -5.93 20.05 5.78
C ALA A 233 -7.47 20.10 5.78
N GLU A 234 -8.10 19.87 6.92
CA GLU A 234 -9.57 19.85 7.03
C GLU A 234 -10.14 21.26 6.84
N ILE A 235 -11.14 21.40 5.98
CA ILE A 235 -11.85 22.66 5.75
C ILE A 235 -13.20 22.62 6.44
N THR A 236 -13.50 23.66 7.22
CA THR A 236 -14.84 23.90 7.77
C THR A 236 -15.54 24.90 6.86
N LEU A 237 -16.63 24.46 6.22
CA LEU A 237 -17.46 25.32 5.39
C LEU A 237 -18.42 26.17 6.24
N PRO A 238 -18.93 27.29 5.70
CA PRO A 238 -19.90 28.11 6.41
C PRO A 238 -21.17 27.34 6.80
N HIS A 239 -21.60 27.48 8.05
CA HIS A 239 -22.88 27.00 8.57
C HIS A 239 -23.43 27.97 9.63
N ARG A 240 -24.61 27.69 10.21
CA ARG A 240 -25.35 28.61 11.09
C ARG A 240 -24.50 29.29 12.18
N ASP A 241 -23.65 28.51 12.86
CA ASP A 241 -22.82 28.97 13.98
C ASP A 241 -21.35 29.20 13.56
N TYR A 242 -21.08 29.18 12.25
CA TYR A 242 -19.75 29.26 11.66
C TYR A 242 -19.82 30.01 10.33
N PRO A 243 -19.93 31.35 10.33
CA PRO A 243 -20.34 32.11 9.15
C PRO A 243 -19.27 32.22 8.06
N ARG A 244 -18.00 31.89 8.36
CA ARG A 244 -16.87 32.04 7.42
C ARG A 244 -16.01 30.78 7.39
N PRO A 245 -15.43 30.44 6.24
CA PRO A 245 -14.68 29.19 6.10
C PRO A 245 -13.32 29.26 6.80
N THR A 246 -12.92 28.18 7.45
CA THR A 246 -11.59 28.03 8.03
C THR A 246 -10.94 26.73 7.61
N ILE A 247 -9.66 26.60 7.91
CA ILE A 247 -8.89 25.39 7.64
C ILE A 247 -8.03 24.98 8.84
N PHE A 248 -7.97 23.70 9.16
CA PHE A 248 -7.10 23.15 10.20
C PHE A 248 -5.69 22.90 9.66
N SER A 249 -4.70 23.00 10.54
CA SER A 249 -3.34 22.57 10.21
C SER A 249 -3.30 21.07 9.96
N LEU A 250 -2.32 20.58 9.20
CA LEU A 250 -2.18 19.15 8.90
C LEU A 250 -2.19 18.25 10.15
N SER A 251 -1.63 18.73 11.27
CA SER A 251 -1.56 17.98 12.52
C SER A 251 -2.86 17.98 13.33
N SER A 252 -3.73 18.98 13.12
CA SER A 252 -4.99 19.13 13.86
C SER A 252 -6.21 18.66 13.07
N SER A 253 -6.09 18.49 11.76
CA SER A 253 -7.12 17.98 10.87
C SER A 253 -7.74 16.70 11.40
N TYR A 254 -9.06 16.73 11.56
CA TYR A 254 -9.92 15.62 11.94
C TYR A 254 -9.66 14.96 13.29
N MET A 255 -8.95 15.64 14.18
CA MET A 255 -8.72 15.17 15.55
C MET A 255 -9.81 15.64 16.51
N HIS A 256 -10.58 16.66 16.14
CA HIS A 256 -11.49 17.36 17.04
C HIS A 256 -12.87 17.52 16.41
N THR A 257 -13.90 17.58 17.25
CA THR A 257 -15.29 17.82 16.85
C THR A 257 -15.81 19.05 17.59
N ASN A 258 -16.71 19.82 16.97
CA ASN A 258 -17.36 21.00 17.58
C ASN A 258 -16.38 22.09 18.05
N VAL A 259 -15.50 22.56 17.14
CA VAL A 259 -14.60 23.68 17.43
C VAL A 259 -15.35 25.01 17.26
N PRO A 260 -15.29 25.94 18.22
CA PRO A 260 -15.99 27.21 18.13
C PRO A 260 -15.42 28.10 17.01
N PHE A 261 -16.27 28.96 16.44
CA PHE A 261 -15.85 29.91 15.41
C PHE A 261 -14.78 30.89 15.92
N PRO A 262 -13.67 31.11 15.19
CA PRO A 262 -12.65 32.07 15.57
C PRO A 262 -13.21 33.49 15.75
N GLY A 263 -13.04 34.05 16.94
CA GLY A 263 -13.56 35.37 17.29
C GLY A 263 -15.05 35.39 17.69
N GLY A 264 -15.73 34.24 17.71
CA GLY A 264 -17.07 34.13 18.28
C GLY A 264 -17.03 34.17 19.81
N THR A 265 -17.87 35.01 20.42
CA THR A 265 -18.15 34.92 21.85
C THR A 265 -18.83 33.58 22.10
N SER A 266 -18.08 32.62 22.63
CA SER A 266 -18.67 31.38 23.13
C SER A 266 -19.63 31.78 24.22
N SER A 267 -20.93 31.51 24.07
CA SER A 267 -21.91 31.66 25.15
C SER A 267 -21.42 30.83 26.33
N SER A 268 -20.80 31.50 27.30
CA SER A 268 -20.37 30.89 28.55
C SER A 268 -21.63 30.44 29.26
N SER A 269 -21.85 29.13 29.30
CA SER A 269 -22.76 28.53 30.28
C SER A 269 -22.22 28.90 31.67
N ASN A 270 -22.87 29.86 32.33
CA ASN A 270 -22.57 30.29 33.70
C ASN A 270 -23.01 29.23 34.72
N SER A 271 -22.47 28.01 34.60
CA SER A 271 -22.61 26.97 35.62
C SER A 271 -21.40 27.05 36.56
N PRO A 272 -21.56 27.28 37.86
CA PRO A 272 -20.46 27.56 38.79
C PRO A 272 -19.62 26.32 39.16
N SER A 273 -19.83 25.19 38.50
CA SER A 273 -19.14 23.92 38.81
C SER A 273 -17.96 23.60 37.88
N THR A 274 -17.68 24.40 36.85
CA THR A 274 -16.59 24.17 35.88
C THR A 274 -15.37 25.07 36.07
N SER A 275 -15.25 25.78 37.20
CA SER A 275 -14.14 26.71 37.50
C SER A 275 -12.81 26.03 37.88
N ARG A 276 -12.49 24.88 37.26
CA ARG A 276 -11.17 24.23 37.31
C ARG A 276 -10.70 23.87 35.90
N HIS A 277 -10.76 24.82 34.96
CA HIS A 277 -10.35 24.58 33.57
C HIS A 277 -8.86 24.90 33.34
N THR A 278 -8.01 23.89 33.46
CA THR A 278 -6.69 23.84 32.82
C THR A 278 -6.75 23.30 31.37
N GLU A 279 -7.94 23.08 30.80
CA GLU A 279 -8.12 22.44 29.48
C GLU A 279 -8.16 23.40 28.28
N SER A 280 -8.01 24.73 28.47
CA SER A 280 -8.07 25.70 27.37
C SER A 280 -6.83 25.68 26.43
N THR A 281 -5.77 24.96 26.78
CA THR A 281 -4.48 25.03 26.05
C THR A 281 -4.40 24.06 24.86
N TYR A 282 -5.30 23.07 24.76
CA TYR A 282 -5.21 22.00 23.75
C TYR A 282 -6.27 22.05 22.65
N GLN A 283 -7.10 23.10 22.59
CA GLN A 283 -8.05 23.22 21.50
C GLN A 283 -7.33 23.63 20.20
N PRO A 284 -7.57 22.92 19.08
CA PRO A 284 -6.96 23.27 17.81
C PRO A 284 -7.48 24.64 17.38
N ARG A 285 -6.57 25.50 16.90
CA ARG A 285 -6.95 26.82 16.36
C ARG A 285 -7.12 26.72 14.85
N PRO A 286 -8.35 26.70 14.30
CA PRO A 286 -8.53 26.73 12.87
C PRO A 286 -8.05 28.08 12.31
N ARG A 287 -7.40 28.04 11.15
CA ARG A 287 -6.87 29.22 10.47
C ARG A 287 -7.97 29.90 9.65
N PRO A 288 -8.15 31.22 9.77
CA PRO A 288 -9.15 31.94 8.99
C PRO A 288 -8.77 31.97 7.51
N LEU A 289 -9.76 31.80 6.62
CA LEU A 289 -9.62 32.03 5.18
C LEU A 289 -10.23 33.39 4.77
N TRP A 290 -10.25 34.35 5.69
CA TRP A 290 -10.75 35.71 5.48
C TRP A 290 -9.90 36.74 6.20
N ILE A 291 -9.97 37.97 5.69
CA ILE A 291 -9.35 39.17 6.27
C ILE A 291 -10.31 40.35 6.16
N ASN A 292 -10.26 41.25 7.15
CA ASN A 292 -11.08 42.45 7.18
C ASN A 292 -10.28 43.71 6.81
N LYS A 293 -8.95 43.63 6.82
CA LYS A 293 -8.03 44.74 6.56
C LYS A 293 -6.96 44.31 5.55
N PRO A 294 -6.37 45.26 4.79
CA PRO A 294 -5.24 44.98 3.90
C PRO A 294 -4.08 44.34 4.65
N LEU A 295 -3.36 43.40 4.00
CA LEU A 295 -2.25 42.66 4.63
C LEU A 295 -1.13 43.56 5.19
N PRO A 296 -0.70 44.65 4.50
CA PRO A 296 0.32 45.53 5.03
C PRO A 296 -0.09 46.26 6.32
N ILE A 297 -1.39 46.49 6.53
CA ILE A 297 -1.92 47.07 7.76
C ILE A 297 -2.02 45.99 8.84
N LEU A 298 -2.53 44.82 8.47
CA LEU A 298 -2.76 43.71 9.40
C LEU A 298 -1.46 43.22 10.05
N VAL A 299 -0.34 43.17 9.33
CA VAL A 299 0.94 42.72 9.91
C VAL A 299 1.44 43.63 11.05
N ASN A 300 1.15 44.93 10.96
CA ASN A 300 1.55 45.92 11.95
C ASN A 300 0.60 45.95 13.16
N GLU A 301 -0.70 45.74 12.93
CA GLU A 301 -1.71 45.73 13.99
C GLU A 301 -1.77 44.40 14.76
N ASP A 302 -1.78 43.27 14.03
CA ASP A 302 -1.87 41.92 14.58
C ASP A 302 -1.06 40.92 13.74
N SER A 303 0.23 40.83 14.07
CA SER A 303 1.15 39.91 13.40
C SER A 303 0.74 38.44 13.53
N VAL A 304 0.03 38.08 14.62
CA VAL A 304 -0.41 36.69 14.86
C VAL A 304 -1.58 36.35 13.94
N ALA A 305 -2.59 37.22 13.83
CA ALA A 305 -3.68 37.04 12.89
C ALA A 305 -3.18 37.05 11.44
N HIS A 306 -2.23 37.93 11.10
CA HIS A 306 -1.58 37.97 9.80
C HIS A 306 -0.91 36.62 9.46
N SER A 307 -0.02 36.13 10.34
CA SER A 307 0.66 34.84 10.13
C SER A 307 -0.31 33.65 10.08
N SER A 308 -1.34 33.64 10.95
CA SER A 308 -2.37 32.62 10.97
C SER A 308 -3.19 32.59 9.67
N PHE A 309 -3.51 33.76 9.11
CA PHE A 309 -4.20 33.87 7.81
C PHE A 309 -3.34 33.36 6.65
N LEU A 310 -2.07 33.77 6.58
CA LEU A 310 -1.16 33.32 5.51
C LEU A 310 -0.95 31.80 5.56
N GLU A 311 -0.83 31.21 6.75
CA GLU A 311 -0.81 29.75 6.92
C GLU A 311 -2.09 29.11 6.38
N GLY A 312 -3.26 29.68 6.68
CA GLY A 312 -4.55 29.21 6.15
C GLY A 312 -4.62 29.23 4.62
N ALA A 313 -4.21 30.34 4.00
CA ALA A 313 -4.20 30.48 2.55
C ALA A 313 -3.26 29.45 1.87
N ILE A 314 -2.09 29.21 2.46
CA ILE A 314 -1.14 28.20 1.98
C ILE A 314 -1.67 26.78 2.17
N LEU A 315 -2.33 26.47 3.27
CA LEU A 315 -2.96 25.17 3.48
C LEU A 315 -4.05 24.90 2.43
N LEU A 316 -4.80 25.94 2.03
CA LEU A 316 -5.80 25.82 0.96
C LEU A 316 -5.13 25.54 -0.39
N ALA A 317 -4.08 26.28 -0.73
CA ALA A 317 -3.30 26.04 -1.96
C ALA A 317 -2.66 24.64 -1.96
N TYR A 318 -2.13 24.20 -0.82
CA TYR A 318 -1.58 22.87 -0.63
C TYR A 318 -2.63 21.78 -0.84
N ASN A 319 -3.85 21.94 -0.30
CA ASN A 319 -4.94 21.00 -0.54
C ASN A 319 -5.29 20.88 -2.02
N VAL A 320 -5.35 21.99 -2.76
CA VAL A 320 -5.59 21.97 -4.21
C VAL A 320 -4.48 21.22 -4.93
N ALA A 321 -3.21 21.53 -4.65
CA ALA A 321 -2.07 20.86 -5.27
C ALA A 321 -2.00 19.36 -4.92
N TRP A 322 -2.29 19.01 -3.67
CA TRP A 322 -2.38 17.63 -3.21
C TRP A 322 -3.50 16.87 -3.93
N MET A 323 -4.67 17.50 -4.09
CA MET A 323 -5.78 16.92 -4.80
C MET A 323 -5.43 16.69 -6.29
N CYS A 324 -4.79 17.64 -6.95
CA CYS A 324 -4.26 17.45 -8.31
C CYS A 324 -3.37 16.21 -8.40
N LYS A 325 -2.36 16.10 -7.53
CA LYS A 325 -1.45 14.94 -7.51
C LYS A 325 -2.19 13.63 -7.24
N SER A 326 -3.16 13.63 -6.32
CA SER A 326 -3.99 12.45 -6.02
C SER A 326 -4.77 11.95 -7.23
N GLN A 327 -5.16 12.86 -8.14
CA GLN A 327 -5.93 12.56 -9.35
C GLN A 327 -5.05 12.41 -10.60
N GLY A 328 -3.72 12.36 -10.44
CA GLY A 328 -2.78 12.22 -11.54
C GLY A 328 -2.67 13.46 -12.44
N VAL A 329 -3.10 14.62 -11.94
CA VAL A 329 -2.98 15.93 -12.63
C VAL A 329 -1.65 16.57 -12.23
N PRO A 330 -0.78 16.92 -13.19
CA PRO A 330 0.49 17.57 -12.89
C PRO A 330 0.27 18.98 -12.32
N VAL A 331 1.07 19.32 -11.32
CA VAL A 331 1.15 20.65 -10.71
C VAL A 331 2.51 21.21 -11.11
N GLY A 332 2.52 22.31 -11.86
CA GLY A 332 3.73 22.82 -12.52
C GLY A 332 4.16 22.02 -13.75
N ASP A 333 5.25 22.48 -14.37
CA ASP A 333 5.78 21.91 -15.61
C ASP A 333 7.00 20.98 -15.35
N SER A 334 7.50 20.93 -14.12
CA SER A 334 8.65 20.11 -13.72
C SER A 334 8.25 18.97 -12.77
N ASP A 335 9.11 17.95 -12.63
CA ASP A 335 8.90 16.80 -11.73
C ASP A 335 8.80 17.21 -10.25
N THR A 336 9.35 18.37 -9.89
CA THR A 336 9.32 18.95 -8.54
C THR A 336 8.34 20.10 -8.49
N THR A 337 7.32 20.03 -7.64
CA THR A 337 6.37 21.14 -7.51
C THR A 337 7.01 22.29 -6.73
N SER A 338 7.14 23.46 -7.36
CA SER A 338 7.69 24.65 -6.73
C SER A 338 6.64 25.40 -5.88
N PHE A 339 7.09 26.35 -5.07
CA PHE A 339 6.22 27.29 -4.35
C PHE A 339 5.30 28.06 -5.32
N GLU A 340 5.86 28.51 -6.44
CA GLU A 340 5.16 29.29 -7.46
C GLU A 340 4.05 28.44 -8.12
N ASP A 341 4.31 27.16 -8.38
CA ASP A 341 3.31 26.23 -8.95
C ASP A 341 2.11 26.04 -8.01
N ILE A 342 2.34 26.00 -6.70
CA ILE A 342 1.30 25.79 -5.69
C ILE A 342 0.46 27.07 -5.50
N CYS A 343 1.10 28.25 -5.52
CA CYS A 343 0.42 29.54 -5.40
C CYS A 343 -0.50 29.86 -6.59
N ASN A 344 -0.29 29.23 -7.75
CA ASN A 344 -1.17 29.31 -8.92
C ASN A 344 -2.46 28.48 -8.74
N ILE A 345 -3.24 28.77 -7.68
CA ILE A 345 -4.43 28.01 -7.29
C ILE A 345 -5.43 27.89 -8.43
N GLY A 346 -5.69 29.00 -9.14
CA GLY A 346 -6.65 29.04 -10.24
C GLY A 346 -6.27 28.11 -11.39
N LYS A 347 -5.00 28.13 -11.82
CA LYS A 347 -4.47 27.23 -12.86
C LYS A 347 -4.60 25.76 -12.44
N ASN A 348 -4.27 25.45 -11.19
CA ASN A 348 -4.35 24.09 -10.67
C ASN A 348 -5.80 23.59 -10.60
N LEU A 349 -6.71 24.42 -10.08
CA LEU A 349 -8.13 24.09 -9.97
C LEU A 349 -8.79 23.92 -11.35
N TRP A 350 -8.47 24.80 -12.30
CA TRP A 350 -8.90 24.69 -13.69
C TRP A 350 -8.43 23.39 -14.33
N LYS A 351 -7.12 23.09 -14.25
CA LYS A 351 -6.54 21.86 -14.81
C LYS A 351 -7.17 20.59 -14.21
N LEU A 352 -7.48 20.62 -12.91
CA LEU A 352 -8.11 19.52 -12.20
C LEU A 352 -9.55 19.27 -12.67
N LEU A 353 -10.40 20.31 -12.57
CA LEU A 353 -11.84 20.15 -12.71
C LEU A 353 -12.30 20.24 -14.17
N ILE A 354 -11.73 21.16 -14.94
CA ILE A 354 -12.14 21.45 -16.32
C ILE A 354 -11.16 20.85 -17.32
N GLY A 355 -9.86 21.15 -17.18
CA GLY A 355 -8.81 20.68 -18.10
C GLY A 355 -8.85 21.38 -19.47
N ASP A 356 -8.15 20.80 -20.44
CA ASP A 356 -8.07 21.35 -21.80
C ASP A 356 -9.21 20.86 -22.71
N LYS A 357 -9.92 19.81 -22.31
CA LYS A 357 -11.05 19.23 -23.06
C LYS A 357 -12.27 19.11 -22.16
N PRO A 358 -13.46 19.53 -22.63
CA PRO A 358 -14.70 19.37 -21.88
C PRO A 358 -14.95 17.89 -21.58
N ARG A 359 -15.37 17.59 -20.35
CA ARG A 359 -15.69 16.22 -19.94
C ARG A 359 -17.10 15.89 -20.42
N LEU A 360 -17.21 14.86 -21.26
CA LEU A 360 -18.49 14.38 -21.73
C LEU A 360 -19.17 13.55 -20.63
N PRO A 361 -20.52 13.58 -20.54
CA PRO A 361 -21.23 12.72 -19.61
C PRO A 361 -20.93 11.25 -19.94
N PRO A 362 -20.70 10.40 -18.92
CA PRO A 362 -20.50 8.98 -19.14
C PRO A 362 -21.76 8.41 -19.79
N LYS A 363 -21.59 7.67 -20.88
CA LYS A 363 -22.73 7.06 -21.57
C LYS A 363 -23.32 5.97 -20.66
N PRO A 364 -24.60 6.07 -20.26
CA PRO A 364 -25.22 5.02 -19.45
C PRO A 364 -25.24 3.72 -20.24
N ARG A 365 -24.96 2.64 -19.54
CA ARG A 365 -24.92 1.29 -20.08
C ARG A 365 -26.35 0.76 -20.30
N SER A 366 -27.10 1.37 -21.21
CA SER A 366 -28.41 0.84 -21.63
C SER A 366 -28.22 -0.10 -22.82
N GLU A 367 -28.70 -1.33 -22.65
CA GLU A 367 -29.03 -2.30 -23.71
C GLU A 367 -27.91 -2.66 -24.70
N SER A 368 -26.84 -3.30 -24.21
CA SER A 368 -26.20 -4.34 -25.01
C SER A 368 -26.37 -5.69 -24.30
N PRO A 369 -26.72 -6.77 -25.02
CA PRO A 369 -26.89 -8.08 -24.41
C PRO A 369 -25.57 -8.44 -23.74
N SER A 370 -25.66 -8.87 -22.47
CA SER A 370 -24.57 -9.37 -21.61
C SER A 370 -23.24 -9.45 -22.36
N PRO A 371 -22.23 -8.59 -22.08
CA PRO A 371 -20.99 -8.60 -22.82
C PRO A 371 -20.46 -10.03 -22.79
N VAL A 372 -20.37 -10.66 -23.97
CA VAL A 372 -19.74 -11.96 -24.10
C VAL A 372 -18.37 -11.79 -23.47
N PRO A 373 -18.06 -12.51 -22.37
CA PRO A 373 -16.78 -12.33 -21.72
C PRO A 373 -15.69 -12.56 -22.77
N PRO A 374 -14.71 -11.64 -22.90
CA PRO A 374 -13.64 -11.79 -23.85
C PRO A 374 -12.97 -13.16 -23.65
N LYS A 375 -12.63 -13.83 -24.75
CA LYS A 375 -12.16 -15.22 -24.75
C LYS A 375 -10.85 -15.39 -23.96
N THR A 376 -10.08 -14.32 -23.80
CA THR A 376 -8.82 -14.25 -23.05
C THR A 376 -8.82 -13.05 -22.12
N LEU A 377 -8.79 -13.31 -20.81
CA LEU A 377 -8.57 -12.33 -19.76
C LEU A 377 -7.21 -12.60 -19.13
N ASP A 378 -6.45 -11.55 -18.87
CA ASP A 378 -5.20 -11.69 -18.12
C ASP A 378 -5.47 -11.97 -16.62
N SER A 379 -4.40 -12.22 -15.85
CA SER A 379 -4.49 -12.44 -14.40
C SER A 379 -5.10 -11.24 -13.63
N LYS A 380 -5.08 -10.04 -14.23
CA LYS A 380 -5.62 -8.80 -13.68
C LYS A 380 -7.07 -8.53 -14.11
N GLY A 381 -7.66 -9.37 -14.96
CA GLY A 381 -9.03 -9.22 -15.46
C GLY A 381 -9.17 -8.15 -16.54
N TYR A 382 -8.10 -7.80 -17.24
CA TYR A 382 -8.15 -7.00 -18.46
C TYR A 382 -8.25 -7.89 -19.70
N VAL A 383 -8.78 -7.33 -20.78
CA VAL A 383 -8.78 -8.01 -22.09
C VAL A 383 -7.34 -8.10 -22.56
N GLU A 384 -6.91 -9.30 -22.92
CA GLU A 384 -5.59 -9.51 -23.49
C GLU A 384 -5.55 -8.89 -24.90
N SER A 385 -5.17 -7.61 -24.97
CA SER A 385 -4.92 -6.90 -26.24
C SER A 385 -3.43 -7.04 -26.60
N GLU A 386 -3.11 -7.11 -27.89
CA GLU A 386 -1.75 -7.30 -28.42
C GLU A 386 -0.79 -6.13 -28.11
N ASP A 387 -1.30 -5.00 -27.62
CA ASP A 387 -0.49 -3.83 -27.27
C ASP A 387 0.02 -3.86 -25.81
N LYS A 388 0.96 -4.76 -25.53
CA LYS A 388 1.66 -4.83 -24.23
C LYS A 388 2.59 -3.63 -23.92
N ASN A 389 2.67 -2.63 -24.82
CA ASN A 389 3.65 -1.53 -24.70
C ASN A 389 3.07 -0.12 -24.46
N THR A 390 1.75 0.10 -24.47
CA THR A 390 1.19 1.47 -24.35
C THR A 390 0.19 1.67 -23.21
N HIS A 391 -0.26 0.61 -22.55
CA HIS A 391 -1.17 0.73 -21.41
C HIS A 391 -0.50 0.26 -20.11
N LYS A 392 0.43 1.08 -19.57
CA LYS A 392 0.32 1.32 -18.13
C LYS A 392 -1.08 1.93 -17.97
N PRO A 393 -2.03 1.33 -17.22
CA PRO A 393 -3.31 1.99 -16.97
C PRO A 393 -2.94 3.35 -16.40
N GLY A 394 -3.14 4.40 -17.20
CA GLY A 394 -2.68 5.72 -16.84
C GLY A 394 -3.37 6.04 -15.54
N ARG A 395 -2.61 6.17 -14.45
CA ARG A 395 -3.09 6.66 -13.15
C ARG A 395 -3.55 8.14 -13.22
N SER A 396 -3.88 8.61 -14.42
CA SER A 396 -4.18 9.97 -14.83
C SER A 396 -5.65 10.13 -15.23
N SER A 397 -6.53 9.22 -14.79
CA SER A 397 -7.96 9.46 -14.79
C SER A 397 -8.37 10.03 -13.44
N ILE A 398 -8.82 11.28 -13.44
CA ILE A 398 -9.57 11.85 -12.31
C ILE A 398 -10.73 10.90 -11.94
N GLY A 399 -11.00 10.76 -10.64
CA GLY A 399 -11.95 9.78 -10.12
C GLY A 399 -11.35 8.41 -9.83
N TRP A 400 -10.11 8.14 -10.27
CA TRP A 400 -9.43 6.86 -10.04
C TRP A 400 -8.90 6.68 -8.62
N ALA A 401 -8.44 7.70 -7.91
CA ALA A 401 -7.97 7.53 -6.53
C ALA A 401 -8.99 8.10 -5.55
N SER A 402 -9.38 7.32 -4.53
CA SER A 402 -10.46 7.69 -3.62
C SER A 402 -10.28 7.10 -2.23
N HIS A 403 -10.78 7.78 -1.20
CA HIS A 403 -10.93 7.21 0.15
C HIS A 403 -12.25 6.44 0.30
N GLY A 404 -13.22 6.65 -0.60
CA GLY A 404 -14.53 5.97 -0.56
C GLY A 404 -14.63 4.73 -1.46
N SER A 405 -13.54 4.27 -2.08
CA SER A 405 -13.54 3.07 -2.93
C SER A 405 -12.57 2.02 -2.39
N ALA A 406 -12.97 0.75 -2.44
CA ALA A 406 -12.10 -0.38 -2.12
C ALA A 406 -11.09 -0.71 -3.25
N PHE A 407 -11.37 -0.32 -4.50
CA PHE A 407 -10.55 -0.69 -5.67
C PHE A 407 -9.22 0.06 -5.71
N SER A 408 -9.26 1.39 -5.54
CA SER A 408 -8.07 2.25 -5.43
C SER A 408 -8.15 3.07 -4.16
N PHE A 409 -8.20 2.36 -3.03
CA PHE A 409 -8.31 2.99 -1.72
C PHE A 409 -7.02 3.74 -1.37
N LEU A 410 -7.11 5.07 -1.20
CA LEU A 410 -5.97 5.92 -0.84
C LEU A 410 -5.38 5.59 0.55
N GLY A 411 -6.16 5.00 1.45
CA GLY A 411 -5.68 4.54 2.76
C GLY A 411 -5.08 3.12 2.76
N SER A 412 -4.99 2.46 1.61
CA SER A 412 -4.30 1.17 1.49
C SER A 412 -2.77 1.33 1.57
N ALA A 413 -2.02 0.25 1.75
CA ALA A 413 -0.56 0.30 1.70
C ALA A 413 -0.04 0.84 0.35
N GLU A 414 -0.65 0.43 -0.76
CA GLU A 414 -0.31 0.97 -2.09
C GLU A 414 -0.70 2.46 -2.20
N GLY A 415 -1.86 2.85 -1.65
CA GLY A 415 -2.31 4.24 -1.61
C GLY A 415 -1.38 5.14 -0.79
N ALA A 416 -0.90 4.67 0.36
CA ALA A 416 0.05 5.38 1.19
C ALA A 416 1.40 5.58 0.48
N GLU A 417 1.91 4.55 -0.20
CA GLU A 417 3.12 4.67 -1.03
C GLU A 417 2.92 5.63 -2.21
N PHE A 418 1.74 5.60 -2.83
CA PHE A 418 1.37 6.54 -3.89
C PHE A 418 1.38 8.00 -3.40
N ILE A 419 0.75 8.28 -2.25
CA ILE A 419 0.73 9.63 -1.65
C ILE A 419 2.14 10.06 -1.22
N ARG A 420 2.96 9.15 -0.67
CA ARG A 420 4.34 9.43 -0.27
C ARG A 420 5.23 9.83 -1.45
N GLY A 421 4.86 9.40 -2.66
CA GLY A 421 5.52 9.83 -3.90
C GLY A 421 5.25 11.29 -4.29
N PHE A 422 4.32 12.00 -3.63
CA PHE A 422 4.04 13.39 -3.95
C PHE A 422 5.16 14.30 -3.43
N LYS A 423 5.98 14.81 -4.34
CA LYS A 423 7.08 15.74 -4.05
C LYS A 423 6.59 17.17 -3.74
N LEU A 424 5.68 17.33 -2.78
CA LEU A 424 5.12 18.62 -2.36
C LEU A 424 5.95 19.26 -1.23
N PRO A 425 6.28 20.56 -1.30
CA PRO A 425 6.91 21.29 -0.19
C PRO A 425 6.04 21.30 1.07
N ARG A 426 6.69 21.49 2.22
CA ARG A 426 5.98 21.55 3.51
C ARG A 426 5.19 22.86 3.63
N PRO A 427 3.91 22.84 4.03
CA PRO A 427 3.10 24.06 4.16
C PRO A 427 3.74 25.16 5.00
N ASN A 428 4.35 24.82 6.14
CA ASN A 428 4.97 25.82 7.02
C ASN A 428 6.11 26.58 6.31
N GLN A 429 6.95 25.86 5.55
CA GLN A 429 8.03 26.49 4.77
C GLN A 429 7.46 27.42 3.69
N MET A 430 6.36 27.03 3.06
CA MET A 430 5.71 27.86 2.06
C MET A 430 5.04 29.11 2.67
N ALA A 431 4.49 28.99 3.88
CA ALA A 431 3.94 30.13 4.63
C ALA A 431 5.05 31.14 4.97
N ASP A 432 6.23 30.68 5.38
CA ASP A 432 7.39 31.54 5.63
C ASP A 432 7.89 32.22 4.35
N ILE A 433 7.98 31.48 3.24
CA ILE A 433 8.36 32.04 1.92
C ILE A 433 7.35 33.11 1.49
N LEU A 434 6.05 32.83 1.61
CA LEU A 434 4.99 33.76 1.26
C LEU A 434 5.06 35.03 2.10
N LYS A 435 5.21 34.89 3.43
CA LYS A 435 5.37 36.01 4.35
C LYS A 435 6.56 36.86 3.96
N ASN A 436 7.73 36.25 3.72
CA ASN A 436 8.93 36.98 3.33
C ASN A 436 8.76 37.72 2.00
N LYS A 437 8.11 37.09 1.01
CA LYS A 437 7.84 37.71 -0.29
C LYS A 437 6.94 38.95 -0.15
N LEU A 438 5.80 38.81 0.54
CA LEU A 438 4.87 39.92 0.76
C LEU A 438 5.50 41.05 1.59
N MET A 439 6.34 40.74 2.58
CA MET A 439 7.05 41.75 3.36
C MET A 439 8.14 42.45 2.54
N SER A 440 8.84 41.72 1.68
CA SER A 440 9.86 42.30 0.80
C SER A 440 9.26 43.24 -0.25
N GLU A 441 8.04 42.94 -0.73
CA GLU A 441 7.32 43.84 -1.64
C GLU A 441 6.94 45.16 -0.96
N VAL A 442 6.47 45.12 0.29
CA VAL A 442 6.17 46.32 1.08
C VAL A 442 7.45 47.13 1.31
N ALA A 443 8.54 46.49 1.74
CA ALA A 443 9.81 47.16 1.97
C ALA A 443 10.37 47.77 0.67
N ASN A 444 10.33 47.06 -0.46
CA ASN A 444 10.80 47.58 -1.75
C ASN A 444 9.95 48.78 -2.21
N ALA A 445 8.64 48.75 -2.02
CA ALA A 445 7.77 49.89 -2.32
C ALA A 445 8.09 51.10 -1.44
N GLU A 446 8.48 50.90 -0.18
CA GLU A 446 8.95 51.97 0.71
C GLU A 446 10.28 52.58 0.24
N TRP A 447 11.19 51.78 -0.35
CA TRP A 447 12.44 52.27 -0.93
C TRP A 447 12.26 53.02 -2.26
N GLU A 448 11.28 52.62 -3.07
CA GLU A 448 10.90 53.31 -4.32
C GLU A 448 10.18 54.65 -4.05
N LEU A 449 9.63 54.83 -2.85
CA LEU A 449 8.95 56.04 -2.37
C LEU A 449 9.82 56.99 -1.54
N LEU A 450 11.16 56.85 -1.56
CA LEU A 450 12.03 57.93 -1.10
C LEU A 450 11.77 59.17 -1.96
N SER A 451 11.06 60.13 -1.36
CA SER A 451 10.55 61.36 -2.00
C SER A 451 11.64 62.06 -2.80
N GLN A 452 11.31 62.53 -4.01
CA GLN A 452 12.18 63.40 -4.81
C GLN A 452 12.66 64.65 -4.03
N ASP A 453 11.97 65.04 -2.96
CA ASP A 453 12.40 66.08 -2.00
C ASP A 453 13.64 65.71 -1.18
N ALA A 454 14.02 64.43 -1.07
CA ALA A 454 15.24 64.01 -0.36
C ALA A 454 16.54 64.30 -1.15
N TRP A 455 16.40 64.66 -2.43
CA TRP A 455 17.49 65.07 -3.32
C TRP A 455 17.32 66.50 -3.84
N ALA A 456 16.37 67.26 -3.32
CA ALA A 456 16.31 68.70 -3.57
C ALA A 456 17.54 69.33 -2.89
N ILE A 457 18.57 69.62 -3.69
CA ILE A 457 19.69 70.47 -3.27
C ILE A 457 19.05 71.80 -2.87
N GLU A 458 19.12 72.15 -1.58
CA GLU A 458 18.80 73.48 -1.10
C GLU A 458 19.77 74.47 -1.79
N ASP A 459 19.31 75.04 -2.90
CA ASP A 459 20.05 76.04 -3.67
C ASP A 459 19.90 77.39 -2.97
N GLU A 460 20.50 77.51 -1.79
CA GLU A 460 20.59 78.79 -1.09
C GLU A 460 21.93 78.92 -0.35
N MET A 461 23.03 79.02 -1.10
CA MET A 461 24.15 79.85 -0.64
C MET A 461 25.06 80.35 -1.76
N ARG A 462 24.99 81.67 -1.94
CA ARG A 462 26.04 82.59 -2.42
C ARG A 462 26.46 82.55 -3.89
N SER A 463 26.05 83.64 -4.55
CA SER A 463 26.85 84.41 -5.51
C SER A 463 28.37 84.34 -5.26
N ASP A 464 29.12 83.92 -6.27
CA ASP A 464 30.24 84.65 -6.90
C ASP A 464 30.99 83.68 -7.83
N GLY A 465 31.23 84.03 -9.10
CA GLY A 465 31.91 83.10 -10.01
C GLY A 465 31.79 83.38 -11.52
N VAL A 466 32.34 84.52 -11.95
CA VAL A 466 33.06 84.77 -13.22
C VAL A 466 32.52 84.19 -14.54
N VAL A 467 31.99 85.11 -15.37
CA VAL A 467 31.76 84.97 -16.81
C VAL A 467 33.10 84.91 -17.58
N VAL A 468 33.33 83.85 -18.37
CA VAL A 468 34.24 83.89 -19.53
C VAL A 468 33.54 83.21 -20.71
N GLY A 469 33.29 83.99 -21.76
CA GLY A 469 32.65 83.51 -22.97
C GLY A 469 33.61 82.79 -23.93
N ALA A 470 33.04 81.97 -24.82
CA ALA A 470 33.59 81.70 -26.13
C ALA A 470 32.45 81.31 -27.09
N ARG A 471 32.42 81.98 -28.25
CA ARG A 471 31.57 81.75 -29.43
C ARG A 471 32.04 80.48 -30.17
N ASN A 472 31.13 79.73 -30.79
CA ASN A 472 31.03 79.52 -32.26
C ASN A 472 29.96 78.45 -32.55
N GLU A 473 28.88 78.80 -33.26
CA GLU A 473 28.68 78.68 -34.72
C GLU A 473 28.35 77.25 -35.19
N GLY A 474 27.16 77.10 -35.78
CA GLY A 474 26.68 75.85 -36.37
C GLY A 474 25.24 75.93 -36.87
N HIS A 475 25.08 76.59 -38.01
CA HIS A 475 23.85 76.91 -38.74
C HIS A 475 23.28 75.68 -39.48
N ALA A 476 21.96 75.40 -39.39
CA ALA A 476 21.18 74.75 -40.46
C ALA A 476 19.67 74.92 -40.23
N THR A 477 19.01 75.36 -41.30
CA THR A 477 17.64 75.88 -41.44
C THR A 477 16.65 74.82 -41.93
N LEU A 478 15.36 75.01 -41.59
CA LEU A 478 14.08 74.77 -42.33
C LEU A 478 14.02 73.62 -43.37
N ASP A 479 12.97 72.78 -43.49
CA ASP A 479 11.54 73.12 -43.42
C ASP A 479 10.60 71.88 -43.42
N THR A 480 9.42 72.05 -42.81
CA THR A 480 8.08 71.44 -43.06
C THR A 480 7.86 69.91 -43.14
N SER A 481 7.04 69.37 -42.21
CA SER A 481 5.64 68.95 -42.48
C SER A 481 4.90 68.35 -41.25
N LYS A 482 3.69 68.86 -41.01
CA LYS A 482 2.41 68.26 -40.49
C LYS A 482 2.44 66.74 -40.12
N GLU A 483 1.71 66.18 -39.16
CA GLU A 483 0.53 66.52 -38.35
C GLU A 483 0.32 65.34 -37.34
N ARG A 484 -0.40 65.62 -36.23
CA ARG A 484 -1.31 64.74 -35.45
C ARG A 484 -0.85 63.85 -34.27
N ASP A 485 -1.53 64.16 -33.17
CA ASP A 485 -2.17 63.32 -32.14
C ASP A 485 -1.29 62.59 -31.11
N TYR A 486 -1.38 62.99 -29.83
CA TYR A 486 -2.35 62.44 -28.87
C TYR A 486 -2.19 63.12 -27.50
N THR A 487 -3.23 63.82 -27.05
CA THR A 487 -3.46 64.21 -25.66
C THR A 487 -4.01 63.00 -24.89
N ALA A 488 -3.28 62.54 -23.87
CA ALA A 488 -3.78 61.55 -22.92
C ALA A 488 -3.40 61.92 -21.48
N GLY A 489 -4.37 62.53 -20.79
CA GLY A 489 -4.73 62.27 -19.40
C GLY A 489 -3.62 62.09 -18.36
N MET A 490 -3.09 63.20 -17.86
CA MET A 490 -2.66 63.26 -16.46
C MET A 490 -3.91 63.22 -15.56
N GLN A 491 -4.10 62.12 -14.83
CA GLN A 491 -4.96 62.11 -13.64
C GLN A 491 -4.10 61.77 -12.42
N SER A 492 -4.05 62.76 -11.54
CA SER A 492 -3.31 62.80 -10.28
C SER A 492 -3.98 61.90 -9.24
N PHE A 493 -3.17 61.15 -8.49
CA PHE A 493 -3.59 60.34 -7.36
C PHE A 493 -3.91 61.22 -6.15
N MET A 494 -5.16 61.19 -5.68
CA MET A 494 -5.55 61.75 -4.38
C MET A 494 -5.40 60.71 -3.27
N SER A 495 -4.70 61.14 -2.22
CA SER A 495 -4.40 60.43 -0.97
C SER A 495 -5.65 59.99 -0.20
N MET A 496 -5.79 58.69 0.06
CA MET A 496 -6.90 58.10 0.83
C MET A 496 -6.68 58.19 2.35
N ARG A 497 -6.82 59.39 2.93
CA ARG A 497 -6.81 59.57 4.40
C ARG A 497 -8.11 60.08 5.01
N THR A 498 -9.19 60.19 4.24
CA THR A 498 -10.48 60.67 4.75
C THR A 498 -11.66 60.01 4.04
N VAL A 499 -12.03 58.79 4.44
CA VAL A 499 -13.41 58.27 4.40
C VAL A 499 -13.56 57.20 5.49
N MET A 500 -13.71 57.64 6.74
CA MET A 500 -14.22 56.86 7.86
C MET A 500 -14.97 57.85 8.76
N ASP A 501 -16.14 58.30 8.31
CA ASP A 501 -17.20 58.74 9.22
C ASP A 501 -18.54 58.83 8.47
N ALA A 502 -19.63 58.44 9.15
CA ALA A 502 -21.02 58.37 8.70
C ALA A 502 -21.36 57.16 7.77
N VAL A 503 -22.31 56.26 8.05
CA VAL A 503 -23.56 56.32 8.82
C VAL A 503 -23.93 54.90 9.32
N GLU A 504 -23.96 54.73 10.64
CA GLU A 504 -24.92 53.86 11.33
C GLU A 504 -26.28 54.57 11.32
N MET A 505 -27.39 53.83 11.13
CA MET A 505 -28.68 53.93 11.86
C MET A 505 -29.92 53.51 11.03
N VAL A 506 -30.74 52.64 11.64
CA VAL A 506 -32.18 52.31 11.41
C VAL A 506 -32.52 51.36 10.23
N GLY A 507 -33.31 50.28 10.38
CA GLY A 507 -34.15 49.84 11.49
C GLY A 507 -34.81 48.45 11.27
N GLU A 508 -35.48 48.01 12.32
CA GLU A 508 -36.10 46.70 12.59
C GLU A 508 -37.37 46.37 11.76
N GLY A 509 -37.75 45.08 11.74
CA GLY A 509 -39.15 44.67 11.55
C GLY A 509 -39.40 43.24 11.05
N THR A 510 -39.64 42.29 11.99
CA THR A 510 -40.63 41.19 12.00
C THR A 510 -41.02 40.49 10.67
N GLY A 511 -41.03 39.16 10.46
CA GLY A 511 -41.08 37.98 11.34
C GLY A 511 -42.20 37.05 10.83
N ILE A 512 -41.93 35.79 10.44
CA ILE A 512 -42.96 34.71 10.33
C ILE A 512 -42.31 33.34 10.58
N ASN A 513 -42.88 32.59 11.52
CA ASN A 513 -42.59 31.20 11.86
C ASN A 513 -43.09 30.21 10.79
N ALA A 514 -42.34 29.12 10.57
CA ALA A 514 -42.93 27.82 10.26
C ALA A 514 -42.00 26.67 10.70
N VAL A 515 -42.64 25.69 11.33
CA VAL A 515 -42.16 24.53 12.09
C VAL A 515 -41.98 23.30 11.16
N ILE A 516 -41.39 22.21 11.69
CA ILE A 516 -41.35 20.79 11.25
C ILE A 516 -39.95 20.38 10.73
N ALA A 517 -39.22 19.38 11.24
CA ALA A 517 -39.45 18.36 12.28
C ALA A 517 -38.12 17.89 12.91
N GLU A 518 -38.21 17.55 14.19
CA GLU A 518 -37.25 16.73 14.96
C GLU A 518 -37.26 15.26 14.53
N ARG A 519 -36.14 14.57 14.78
CA ARG A 519 -35.98 13.34 15.60
C ARG A 519 -34.73 12.57 15.13
N LEU A 520 -33.86 11.97 15.95
CA LEU A 520 -33.57 11.89 17.39
C LEU A 520 -32.14 11.28 17.50
N PRO A 521 -31.49 11.35 18.67
CA PRO A 521 -30.07 11.08 18.88
C PRO A 521 -29.80 9.63 19.32
N PHE A 522 -28.55 9.17 19.14
CA PHE A 522 -28.04 8.01 19.88
C PHE A 522 -26.95 8.45 20.84
N GLY A 523 -27.24 8.23 22.13
CA GLY A 523 -26.38 8.52 23.26
C GLY A 523 -25.26 7.50 23.45
N LEU A 524 -24.30 7.96 24.25
CA LEU A 524 -23.12 7.28 24.77
C LEU A 524 -23.44 5.97 25.51
N ALA A 525 -22.54 5.01 25.39
CA ALA A 525 -22.27 4.04 26.46
C ALA A 525 -20.77 3.68 26.45
N ASN A 526 -20.04 4.21 27.43
CA ASN A 526 -18.73 3.72 27.83
C ASN A 526 -18.90 2.35 28.48
N VAL A 527 -18.36 1.31 27.85
CA VAL A 527 -18.23 -0.03 28.43
C VAL A 527 -16.76 -0.43 28.31
N THR A 528 -16.15 -0.73 29.45
CA THR A 528 -14.74 -1.12 29.55
C THR A 528 -14.47 -2.44 28.83
N ASP A 529 -13.37 -2.49 28.10
CA ASP A 529 -12.92 -3.55 27.16
C ASP A 529 -12.76 -4.97 27.78
N LYS A 530 -12.93 -5.10 29.10
CA LYS A 530 -12.82 -6.38 29.81
C LYS A 530 -14.10 -7.22 29.73
N ASP A 531 -15.28 -6.60 29.75
CA ASP A 531 -16.57 -7.31 29.74
C ASP A 531 -16.96 -7.82 28.34
N ARG A 532 -16.42 -7.21 27.28
CA ARG A 532 -16.67 -7.64 25.89
C ARG A 532 -16.03 -9.00 25.59
N ARG A 533 -14.83 -9.26 26.16
CA ARG A 533 -14.09 -10.51 25.94
C ARG A 533 -14.69 -11.71 26.67
N GLU A 534 -15.38 -11.50 27.79
CA GLU A 534 -16.08 -12.58 28.50
C GLU A 534 -17.40 -12.95 27.83
N ARG A 535 -18.15 -11.97 27.33
CA ARG A 535 -19.37 -12.21 26.53
C ARG A 535 -19.06 -12.94 25.21
N GLU A 536 -17.97 -12.60 24.53
CA GLU A 536 -17.55 -13.28 23.30
C GLU A 536 -17.15 -14.75 23.53
N ARG A 537 -16.57 -15.09 24.70
CA ARG A 537 -16.26 -16.50 25.04
C ARG A 537 -17.51 -17.32 25.34
N TYR A 538 -18.49 -16.73 26.04
CA TYR A 538 -19.73 -17.43 26.38
C TYR A 538 -20.60 -17.71 25.15
N VAL A 539 -20.66 -16.77 24.19
CA VAL A 539 -21.40 -16.94 22.93
C VAL A 539 -20.74 -17.98 22.02
N ARG A 540 -19.40 -18.03 21.98
CA ARG A 540 -18.66 -19.03 21.19
C ARG A 540 -18.78 -20.45 21.74
N ALA A 541 -18.86 -20.59 23.07
CA ALA A 541 -19.10 -21.88 23.73
C ALA A 541 -20.53 -22.41 23.50
N LYS A 542 -21.52 -21.52 23.39
CA LYS A 542 -22.91 -21.90 23.10
C LYS A 542 -23.11 -22.31 21.62
N ALA A 543 -22.46 -21.59 20.69
CA ALA A 543 -22.50 -21.92 19.26
C ALA A 543 -21.79 -23.23 18.89
N ALA A 544 -20.86 -23.71 19.72
CA ALA A 544 -20.22 -25.02 19.53
C ALA A 544 -21.11 -26.18 20.00
N LYS A 545 -22.04 -25.95 20.95
CA LYS A 545 -22.98 -26.97 21.45
C LYS A 545 -24.16 -27.22 20.50
N ASP A 546 -24.58 -26.20 19.74
CA ASP A 546 -25.71 -26.34 18.80
C ASP A 546 -25.32 -27.03 17.47
N LYS A 547 -24.01 -27.19 17.17
CA LYS A 547 -23.56 -27.86 15.94
C LYS A 547 -23.55 -29.39 16.00
N ASP A 548 -23.76 -29.99 17.17
CA ASP A 548 -23.75 -31.46 17.34
C ASP A 548 -25.17 -32.08 17.33
N GLN A 549 -26.24 -31.30 17.21
CA GLN A 549 -27.61 -31.84 17.19
C GLN A 549 -28.22 -32.10 15.79
N ASP A 550 -27.61 -31.64 14.70
CA ASP A 550 -28.16 -31.79 13.34
C ASP A 550 -27.46 -32.87 12.50
N LYS A 551 -27.38 -34.09 13.04
CA LYS A 551 -27.10 -35.30 12.23
C LYS A 551 -28.20 -36.32 12.42
N LYS A 552 -29.25 -36.23 11.59
CA LYS A 552 -30.13 -37.35 11.26
C LYS A 552 -29.98 -37.72 9.78
N PRO A 553 -29.96 -39.03 9.42
CA PRO A 553 -29.78 -39.47 8.05
C PRO A 553 -31.14 -39.48 7.32
N GLY A 554 -31.27 -38.65 6.29
CA GLY A 554 -32.43 -38.63 5.39
C GLY A 554 -32.14 -39.38 4.09
N THR A 555 -32.94 -40.40 3.85
CA THR A 555 -32.88 -41.41 2.79
C THR A 555 -33.21 -40.89 1.38
N SER A 556 -32.69 -41.63 0.41
CA SER A 556 -32.94 -41.65 -1.05
C SER A 556 -34.35 -41.28 -1.54
N GLY A 557 -34.41 -40.52 -2.64
CA GLY A 557 -35.60 -40.36 -3.48
C GLY A 557 -35.25 -39.92 -4.89
N TRP A 558 -35.29 -40.86 -5.84
CA TRP A 558 -35.20 -40.63 -7.28
C TRP A 558 -36.41 -39.87 -7.80
N THR A 559 -36.26 -38.93 -8.75
CA THR A 559 -36.89 -39.03 -10.09
C THR A 559 -36.45 -37.92 -11.05
N LYS A 560 -36.16 -38.34 -12.28
CA LYS A 560 -36.00 -37.53 -13.49
C LYS A 560 -37.33 -36.86 -13.87
N LEU A 561 -37.30 -35.57 -14.16
CA LEU A 561 -38.31 -34.93 -15.01
C LEU A 561 -37.70 -34.67 -16.40
N LYS A 562 -38.30 -35.29 -17.41
CA LYS A 562 -38.15 -34.91 -18.83
C LYS A 562 -39.08 -33.73 -19.12
N PRO A 563 -38.77 -32.88 -20.12
CA PRO A 563 -39.62 -31.78 -20.53
C PRO A 563 -40.68 -32.25 -21.54
N ARG A 564 -41.87 -31.62 -21.49
CA ARG A 564 -42.84 -31.56 -22.58
C ARG A 564 -43.60 -30.23 -22.47
N GLY A 565 -43.82 -29.59 -23.63
CA GLY A 565 -44.67 -28.41 -23.80
C GLY A 565 -43.88 -27.26 -24.37
#